data_AF-A0A1S9ABA2-F1
#
_entry.id   AF-A0A1S9ABA2-F1
#
_cell.length_a   1.000
_cell.length_b   1.000
_cell.length_c   1.000
_cell.angle_alpha   90.00
_cell.angle_beta   90.00
_cell.angle_gamma   90.00
#
_symmetry.space_group_name_H-M   'P 1'
#
loop_
_entity.id
_entity.type
_entity.pdbx_description
1 polymer ?
#
loop_
_entity_poly.entity_id
_entity_poly.type
_entity_poly.pdbx_seq_one_letter_code
_entity_poly.pdbx_strand_id
1 'polypeptide(L)'
;MATAVDLGLIDEFCDTLWLEQGLARNSLDAYRRDLRLFAGWLEAKRPQRASLLAVQPEDIAAYFAERHPDTRPSTANRRLSVLKRFYQLALRQQKISVDPCLNMASARQPTRFVHTLTESQVEALLAAPDVGTPLGLRERTMLELMYASGLRVSELVALKLVEVSLNDGVLRITGKGSKTRLVPFGEEARRWLERYLKDARGIILNGQIDDALFVTGRGGPMTRQMFWILIKKHAQKAGIQAPLSPHTLRHAFATHLLNHGADLRVVQLLLGHADISTTQIYTHVARERLKHLHAQHHPRG
;
A
#
# COMPACT_ATOMS: atom_id res chain seq x y z
N MET A 1 3.54 -28.36 -15.46
CA MET A 1 2.80 -27.07 -15.58
C MET A 1 1.40 -27.39 -15.08
N ALA A 2 0.82 -26.60 -14.17
CA ALA A 2 -0.45 -26.95 -13.52
C ALA A 2 -1.49 -27.56 -14.47
N THR A 3 -2.12 -28.65 -14.03
CA THR A 3 -3.04 -29.45 -14.86
C THR A 3 -4.26 -28.62 -15.29
N ALA A 4 -4.92 -29.01 -16.39
CA ALA A 4 -6.15 -28.33 -16.84
C ALA A 4 -7.26 -28.34 -15.77
N VAL A 5 -7.32 -29.40 -14.96
CA VAL A 5 -8.24 -29.53 -13.82
C VAL A 5 -7.94 -28.48 -12.75
N ASP A 6 -6.68 -28.33 -12.36
CA ASP A 6 -6.28 -27.34 -11.34
C ASP A 6 -6.47 -25.91 -11.84
N LEU A 7 -6.22 -25.65 -13.13
CA LEU A 7 -6.47 -24.34 -13.72
C LEU A 7 -7.96 -23.96 -13.66
N GLY A 8 -8.86 -24.91 -13.96
CA GLY A 8 -10.30 -24.71 -13.81
C GLY A 8 -10.72 -24.38 -12.38
N LEU A 9 -10.20 -25.12 -11.39
CA LEU A 9 -10.47 -24.88 -9.97
C LEU A 9 -9.98 -23.49 -9.51
N ILE A 10 -8.82 -23.04 -10.00
CA ILE A 10 -8.25 -21.74 -9.66
C ILE A 10 -9.10 -20.59 -10.23
N ASP A 11 -9.58 -20.74 -11.46
CA ASP A 11 -10.41 -19.72 -12.10
C ASP A 11 -11.80 -19.66 -11.44
N GLU A 12 -12.42 -20.80 -11.16
CA GLU A 12 -13.69 -20.86 -10.40
C GLU A 12 -13.56 -20.20 -9.01
N PHE A 13 -12.48 -20.47 -8.29
CA PHE A 13 -12.18 -19.82 -7.00
C PHE A 13 -12.07 -18.30 -7.14
N CYS A 14 -11.38 -17.83 -8.17
CA CYS A 14 -11.19 -16.40 -8.40
C CYS A 14 -12.49 -15.70 -8.82
N ASP A 15 -13.31 -16.34 -9.64
CA ASP A 15 -14.59 -15.82 -10.09
C ASP A 15 -15.60 -15.76 -8.93
N THR A 16 -15.62 -16.79 -8.08
CA THR A 16 -16.44 -16.80 -6.85
C THR A 16 -16.05 -15.65 -5.91
N LEU A 17 -14.75 -15.43 -5.69
CA LEU A 17 -14.28 -14.32 -4.85
C LEU A 17 -14.55 -12.94 -5.46
N TRP A 18 -14.54 -12.85 -6.79
CA TRP A 18 -14.92 -11.62 -7.47
C TRP A 18 -16.41 -11.33 -7.30
N LEU A 19 -17.28 -12.33 -7.52
CA LEU A 19 -18.73 -12.22 -7.40
C LEU A 19 -19.19 -11.94 -5.96
N GLU A 20 -18.68 -12.69 -4.97
CA GLU A 20 -19.17 -12.60 -3.60
C GLU A 20 -18.57 -11.44 -2.80
N GLN A 21 -17.31 -11.09 -3.07
CA GLN A 21 -16.54 -10.18 -2.21
C GLN A 21 -15.99 -8.96 -2.96
N GLY A 22 -16.24 -8.84 -4.27
CA GLY A 22 -15.78 -7.69 -5.07
C GLY A 22 -14.26 -7.50 -4.99
N LEU A 23 -13.48 -8.58 -4.91
CA LEU A 23 -12.03 -8.47 -4.78
C LEU A 23 -11.43 -7.71 -5.97
N ALA A 24 -10.46 -6.84 -5.68
CA ALA A 24 -9.76 -6.10 -6.73
C ALA A 24 -8.98 -7.08 -7.63
N ARG A 25 -8.91 -6.77 -8.93
CA ARG A 25 -8.18 -7.56 -9.94
C ARG A 25 -6.76 -7.94 -9.50
N ASN A 26 -6.02 -6.98 -8.92
CA ASN A 26 -4.66 -7.23 -8.42
C ASN A 26 -4.59 -8.30 -7.30
N SER A 27 -5.62 -8.39 -6.45
CA SER A 27 -5.71 -9.43 -5.42
C SER A 27 -5.98 -10.79 -6.05
N LEU A 28 -6.89 -10.85 -7.03
CA LEU A 28 -7.21 -12.07 -7.77
C LEU A 28 -5.99 -12.58 -8.56
N ASP A 29 -5.26 -11.68 -9.24
CA ASP A 29 -4.04 -12.04 -9.99
C ASP A 29 -2.92 -12.56 -9.07
N ALA A 30 -2.80 -12.00 -7.86
CA ALA A 30 -1.88 -12.52 -6.85
C ALA A 30 -2.30 -13.92 -6.39
N TYR A 31 -3.60 -14.15 -6.20
CA TYR A 31 -4.13 -15.44 -5.76
C TYR A 31 -3.95 -16.51 -6.83
N ARG A 32 -4.30 -16.22 -8.10
CA ARG A 32 -4.04 -17.11 -9.24
C ARG A 32 -2.57 -17.50 -9.31
N ARG A 33 -1.66 -16.54 -9.15
CA ARG A 33 -0.22 -16.80 -9.21
C ARG A 33 0.25 -17.73 -8.10
N ASP A 34 -0.18 -17.47 -6.86
CA ASP A 34 0.22 -18.30 -5.71
C ASP A 34 -0.37 -19.72 -5.84
N LEU A 35 -1.62 -19.87 -6.26
CA LEU A 35 -2.24 -21.18 -6.48
C LEU A 35 -1.61 -21.95 -7.65
N ARG A 36 -1.29 -21.29 -8.78
CA ARG A 36 -0.60 -21.93 -9.91
C ARG A 36 0.80 -22.42 -9.52
N LEU A 37 1.52 -21.66 -8.70
CA LEU A 37 2.82 -22.08 -8.18
C LEU A 37 2.72 -23.29 -7.26
N PHE A 38 1.64 -23.41 -6.49
CA PHE A 38 1.39 -24.57 -5.65
C PHE A 38 0.94 -25.79 -6.48
N ALA A 39 -0.01 -25.61 -7.40
CA ALA A 39 -0.46 -26.67 -8.32
C ALA A 39 0.68 -27.25 -9.17
N GLY A 40 1.54 -26.40 -9.73
CA GLY A 40 2.70 -26.86 -10.50
C GLY A 40 3.75 -27.58 -9.64
N TRP A 41 3.86 -27.24 -8.35
CA TRP A 41 4.72 -27.99 -7.43
C TRP A 41 4.10 -29.34 -7.06
N LEU A 42 2.78 -29.37 -6.82
CA LEU A 42 2.03 -30.58 -6.48
C LEU A 42 2.15 -31.62 -7.60
N GLU A 43 1.96 -31.20 -8.85
CA GLU A 43 2.13 -32.04 -10.03
C GLU A 43 3.56 -32.63 -10.12
N ALA A 44 4.59 -31.82 -9.87
CA ALA A 44 5.97 -32.24 -10.00
C ALA A 44 6.47 -33.15 -8.85
N LYS A 45 5.97 -32.95 -7.63
CA LYS A 45 6.49 -33.61 -6.41
C LYS A 45 5.52 -34.60 -5.78
N ARG A 46 4.26 -34.57 -6.18
CA ARG A 46 3.15 -35.40 -5.67
C ARG A 46 2.23 -35.84 -6.81
N PRO A 47 2.73 -36.51 -7.86
CA PRO A 47 1.93 -36.91 -9.02
C PRO A 47 0.75 -37.84 -8.66
N GLN A 48 0.78 -38.50 -7.50
CA GLN A 48 -0.31 -39.30 -6.97
C GLN A 48 -1.54 -38.48 -6.54
N ARG A 49 -1.43 -37.16 -6.41
CA ARG A 49 -2.54 -36.26 -6.08
C ARG A 49 -3.21 -35.82 -7.37
N ALA A 50 -4.44 -36.29 -7.59
CA ALA A 50 -5.18 -36.04 -8.83
C ALA A 50 -5.53 -34.56 -9.08
N SER A 51 -5.61 -33.74 -8.03
CA SER A 51 -5.87 -32.29 -8.12
C SER A 51 -5.57 -31.58 -6.81
N LEU A 52 -5.69 -30.25 -6.81
CA LEU A 52 -5.72 -29.40 -5.62
C LEU A 52 -6.74 -29.86 -4.56
N LEU A 53 -7.81 -30.56 -4.93
CA LEU A 53 -8.82 -31.05 -3.95
C LEU A 53 -8.35 -32.31 -3.21
N ALA A 54 -7.34 -33.02 -3.73
CA ALA A 54 -6.83 -34.27 -3.13
C ALA A 54 -5.68 -34.04 -2.14
N VAL A 55 -5.31 -32.77 -1.91
CA VAL A 55 -4.17 -32.36 -1.09
C VAL A 55 -4.38 -32.73 0.37
N GLN A 56 -3.32 -33.23 0.99
CA GLN A 56 -3.30 -33.53 2.43
C GLN A 56 -2.37 -32.55 3.18
N PRO A 57 -2.49 -32.46 4.52
CA PRO A 57 -1.66 -31.56 5.33
C PRO A 57 -0.15 -31.72 5.10
N GLU A 58 0.33 -32.95 4.89
CA GLU A 58 1.75 -33.25 4.63
C GLU A 58 2.27 -32.66 3.31
N ASP A 59 1.41 -32.50 2.31
CA ASP A 59 1.79 -31.91 1.02
C ASP A 59 1.99 -30.40 1.17
N ILE A 60 1.14 -29.75 1.96
CA ILE A 60 1.27 -28.32 2.28
C ILE A 60 2.54 -28.08 3.10
N ALA A 61 2.80 -28.91 4.12
CA ALA A 61 4.03 -28.83 4.91
C ALA A 61 5.27 -29.00 4.03
N ALA A 62 5.27 -30.00 3.14
CA ALA A 62 6.39 -30.26 2.22
C ALA A 62 6.61 -29.10 1.24
N TYR A 63 5.53 -28.48 0.72
CA TYR A 63 5.65 -27.29 -0.12
C TYR A 63 6.32 -26.13 0.61
N PHE A 64 5.90 -25.83 1.84
CA PHE A 64 6.50 -24.76 2.62
C PHE A 64 7.94 -25.07 3.03
N ALA A 65 8.26 -26.33 3.33
CA ALA A 65 9.62 -26.76 3.64
C ALA A 65 10.57 -26.58 2.45
N GLU A 66 10.18 -27.02 1.25
CA GLU A 66 11.00 -26.87 0.03
C GLU A 66 11.15 -25.39 -0.36
N ARG A 67 10.13 -24.57 -0.10
CA ARG A 67 10.18 -23.13 -0.40
C ARG A 67 10.86 -22.30 0.68
N HIS A 68 11.12 -22.86 1.86
CA HIS A 68 11.65 -22.13 3.00
C HIS A 68 12.97 -21.40 2.72
N PRO A 69 13.98 -22.01 2.03
CA PRO A 69 15.26 -21.34 1.78
C PRO A 69 15.13 -20.02 1.00
N ASP A 70 14.18 -19.95 0.06
CA ASP A 70 14.04 -18.83 -0.87
C ASP A 70 12.86 -17.89 -0.56
N THR A 71 12.13 -18.14 0.53
CA THR A 71 10.86 -17.44 0.81
C THR A 71 10.92 -16.67 2.12
N ARG A 72 10.78 -15.34 2.03
CA ARG A 72 10.60 -14.47 3.21
C ARG A 72 9.34 -14.88 4.01
N PRO A 73 9.34 -14.77 5.36
CA PRO A 73 8.17 -15.11 6.19
C PRO A 73 6.87 -14.41 5.78
N SER A 74 6.95 -13.16 5.29
CA SER A 74 5.80 -12.42 4.75
C SER A 74 5.19 -13.07 3.51
N THR A 75 6.04 -13.59 2.62
CA THR A 75 5.61 -14.27 1.39
C THR A 75 5.02 -15.64 1.73
N ALA A 76 5.62 -16.36 2.70
CA ALA A 76 5.07 -17.62 3.19
C ALA A 76 3.68 -17.43 3.80
N ASN A 77 3.50 -16.45 4.68
CA ASN A 77 2.18 -16.16 5.28
C ASN A 77 1.14 -15.71 4.25
N ARG A 78 1.54 -14.96 3.22
CA ARG A 78 0.64 -14.62 2.11
C ARG A 78 0.17 -15.87 1.38
N ARG A 79 1.11 -16.74 0.96
CA ARG A 79 0.78 -18.02 0.29
C ARG A 79 -0.15 -18.87 1.15
N LEU A 80 0.14 -19.00 2.45
CA LEU A 80 -0.70 -19.74 3.38
C LEU A 80 -2.11 -19.15 3.49
N SER A 81 -2.22 -17.81 3.49
CA SER A 81 -3.53 -17.14 3.51
C SER A 81 -4.34 -17.40 2.24
N VAL A 82 -3.68 -17.48 1.07
CA VAL A 82 -4.33 -17.85 -0.20
C VAL A 82 -4.81 -19.29 -0.14
N LEU A 83 -3.97 -20.23 0.33
CA LEU A 83 -4.34 -21.65 0.47
C LEU A 83 -5.51 -21.82 1.44
N LYS A 84 -5.45 -21.19 2.62
CA LYS A 84 -6.55 -21.21 3.61
C LYS A 84 -7.86 -20.73 2.99
N ARG A 85 -7.85 -19.61 2.26
CA ARG A 85 -9.05 -19.12 1.57
C ARG A 85 -9.57 -20.09 0.51
N PHE A 86 -8.69 -20.70 -0.26
CA PHE A 86 -9.06 -21.69 -1.28
C PHE A 86 -9.73 -22.92 -0.64
N TYR A 87 -9.12 -23.52 0.38
CA TYR A 87 -9.66 -24.72 1.02
C TYR A 87 -10.91 -24.43 1.86
N GLN A 88 -11.01 -23.26 2.48
CA GLN A 88 -12.26 -22.83 3.13
C GLN A 88 -13.41 -22.70 2.13
N LEU A 89 -13.15 -22.18 0.92
CA LEU A 89 -14.16 -22.14 -0.13
C LEU A 89 -14.54 -23.55 -0.60
N ALA A 90 -13.55 -24.41 -0.85
CA ALA A 90 -13.77 -25.78 -1.28
C ALA A 90 -14.57 -26.59 -0.24
N LEU A 91 -14.30 -26.38 1.06
CA LEU A 91 -15.05 -26.99 2.16
C LEU A 91 -16.51 -26.48 2.19
N ARG A 92 -16.71 -25.17 2.05
CA ARG A 92 -18.04 -24.56 1.99
C ARG A 92 -18.86 -25.06 0.79
N GLN A 93 -18.20 -25.34 -0.33
CA GLN A 93 -18.78 -25.93 -1.54
C GLN A 93 -18.88 -27.46 -1.49
N GLN A 94 -18.52 -28.09 -0.36
CA GLN A 94 -18.53 -29.55 -0.17
C GLN A 94 -17.67 -30.33 -1.18
N LYS A 95 -16.66 -29.68 -1.78
CA LYS A 95 -15.69 -30.33 -2.69
C LYS A 95 -14.63 -31.12 -1.95
N ILE A 96 -14.42 -30.81 -0.68
CA ILE A 96 -13.57 -31.54 0.26
C ILE A 96 -14.33 -31.72 1.57
N SER A 97 -13.96 -32.76 2.33
CA SER A 97 -14.56 -33.05 3.64
C SER A 97 -13.77 -32.45 4.81
N VAL A 98 -12.46 -32.22 4.62
CA VAL A 98 -11.54 -31.74 5.65
C VAL A 98 -10.63 -30.66 5.05
N ASP A 99 -10.44 -29.56 5.78
CA ASP A 99 -9.50 -28.51 5.37
C ASP A 99 -8.04 -28.93 5.68
N PRO A 100 -7.18 -29.13 4.66
CA PRO A 100 -5.79 -29.55 4.86
C PRO A 100 -4.92 -28.46 5.53
N CYS A 101 -5.42 -27.22 5.66
CA CYS A 101 -4.72 -26.11 6.31
C CYS A 101 -5.02 -25.93 7.80
N LEU A 102 -5.91 -26.75 8.40
CA LEU A 102 -6.41 -26.56 9.77
C LEU A 102 -5.31 -26.36 10.82
N ASN A 103 -4.26 -27.19 10.79
CA ASN A 103 -3.18 -27.17 11.79
C ASN A 103 -1.94 -26.37 11.35
N MET A 104 -2.04 -25.61 10.25
CA MET A 104 -0.89 -24.86 9.72
C MET A 104 -0.71 -23.54 10.47
N ALA A 105 0.37 -23.47 11.26
CA ALA A 105 0.82 -22.27 11.94
C ALA A 105 1.44 -21.26 10.96
N SER A 106 1.16 -19.97 11.15
CA SER A 106 1.82 -18.91 10.40
C SER A 106 3.28 -18.77 10.84
N ALA A 107 4.18 -18.50 9.88
CA ALA A 107 5.57 -18.23 10.18
C ALA A 107 5.68 -16.98 11.06
N ARG A 108 6.42 -17.08 12.17
CA ARG A 108 6.68 -15.95 13.07
C ARG A 108 7.39 -14.85 12.29
N GLN A 109 6.79 -13.67 12.27
CA GLN A 109 7.41 -12.49 11.69
C GLN A 109 8.13 -11.73 12.80
N PRO A 110 9.42 -11.41 12.66
CA PRO A 110 10.06 -10.49 13.58
C PRO A 110 9.30 -9.16 13.52
N THR A 111 9.02 -8.60 14.70
CA THR A 111 8.45 -7.26 14.85
C THR A 111 9.36 -6.26 14.15
N ARG A 112 8.91 -5.70 13.03
CA ARG A 112 9.63 -4.62 12.36
C ARG A 112 9.38 -3.35 13.14
N PHE A 113 10.43 -2.76 13.70
CA PHE A 113 10.39 -1.37 14.11
C PHE A 113 10.12 -0.51 12.87
N VAL A 114 8.99 0.19 12.88
CA VAL A 114 8.63 1.12 11.80
C VAL A 114 9.46 2.37 12.02
N HIS A 115 10.53 2.53 11.24
CA HIS A 115 11.27 3.79 11.21
C HIS A 115 10.33 4.89 10.71
N THR A 116 10.02 5.86 11.56
CA THR A 116 9.35 7.10 11.20
C THR A 116 10.40 8.17 10.91
N LEU A 117 10.17 9.00 9.89
CA LEU A 117 11.01 10.17 9.64
C LEU A 117 10.78 11.20 10.74
N THR A 118 11.84 11.90 11.16
CA THR A 118 11.70 13.08 12.03
C THR A 118 11.16 14.26 11.23
N GLU A 119 10.62 15.29 11.92
CA GLU A 119 10.19 16.54 11.28
C GLU A 119 11.31 17.17 10.46
N SER A 120 12.52 17.27 11.02
CA SER A 120 13.70 17.78 10.32
C SER A 120 14.07 16.98 9.06
N GLN A 121 13.91 15.65 9.08
CA GLN A 121 14.13 14.81 7.91
C GLN A 121 13.06 15.03 6.85
N VAL A 122 11.80 15.25 7.26
CA VAL A 122 10.72 15.57 6.34
C VAL A 122 10.98 16.93 5.69
N GLU A 123 11.32 17.96 6.46
CA GLU A 123 11.68 19.28 5.93
C GLU A 123 12.84 19.20 4.93
N ALA A 124 13.89 18.46 5.26
CA ALA A 124 15.02 18.24 4.36
C ALA A 124 14.61 17.51 3.06
N LEU A 125 13.74 16.49 3.17
CA LEU A 125 13.21 15.76 2.00
C LEU A 125 12.35 16.67 1.12
N LEU A 126 11.48 17.47 1.75
CA LEU A 126 10.61 18.43 1.11
C LEU A 126 11.42 19.51 0.38
N ALA A 127 12.52 19.99 0.97
CA ALA A 127 13.40 21.01 0.38
C ALA A 127 14.41 20.46 -0.65
N ALA A 128 14.58 19.14 -0.77
CA ALA A 128 15.59 18.54 -1.65
C ALA A 128 15.41 18.82 -3.17
N PRO A 129 14.19 18.84 -3.75
CA PRO A 129 14.02 19.11 -5.17
C PRO A 129 14.42 20.52 -5.57
N ASP A 130 15.03 20.67 -6.75
CA ASP A 130 15.44 21.98 -7.28
C ASP A 130 14.26 22.72 -7.92
N VAL A 131 13.68 23.66 -7.16
CA VAL A 131 12.53 24.48 -7.57
C VAL A 131 12.83 25.48 -8.68
N GLY A 132 14.10 25.64 -9.09
CA GLY A 132 14.49 26.42 -10.26
C GLY A 132 14.23 25.69 -11.59
N THR A 133 14.04 24.37 -11.54
CA THR A 133 13.74 23.56 -12.73
C THR A 133 12.26 23.16 -12.76
N PRO A 134 11.62 23.06 -13.95
CA PRO A 134 10.23 22.59 -14.04
C PRO A 134 10.02 21.21 -13.39
N LEU A 135 10.95 20.28 -13.62
CA LEU A 135 10.89 18.93 -13.05
C LEU A 135 11.06 18.93 -11.52
N GLY A 136 11.97 19.73 -10.99
CA GLY A 136 12.17 19.84 -9.54
C GLY A 136 11.01 20.56 -8.85
N LEU A 137 10.38 21.56 -9.48
CA LEU A 137 9.15 22.18 -8.98
C LEU A 137 7.98 21.18 -8.94
N ARG A 138 7.81 20.35 -9.98
CA ARG A 138 6.86 19.23 -9.96
C ARG A 138 7.14 18.30 -8.78
N GLU A 139 8.40 17.89 -8.61
CA GLU A 139 8.80 16.96 -7.54
C GLU A 139 8.57 17.54 -6.14
N ARG A 140 8.89 18.81 -5.91
CA ARG A 140 8.58 19.55 -4.67
C ARG A 140 7.08 19.51 -4.38
N THR A 141 6.27 19.84 -5.38
CA THR A 141 4.81 19.88 -5.28
C THR A 141 4.21 18.51 -4.98
N MET A 142 4.73 17.46 -5.63
CA MET A 142 4.27 16.09 -5.37
C MET A 142 4.57 15.64 -3.95
N LEU A 143 5.78 15.91 -3.44
CA LEU A 143 6.16 15.57 -2.07
C LEU A 143 5.32 16.35 -1.05
N GLU A 144 5.15 17.65 -1.26
CA GLU A 144 4.33 18.51 -0.40
C GLU A 144 2.88 18.04 -0.36
N LEU A 145 2.27 17.82 -1.53
CA LEU A 145 0.89 17.38 -1.60
C LEU A 145 0.71 16.03 -0.89
N MET A 146 1.62 15.08 -1.12
CA MET A 146 1.57 13.78 -0.47
C MET A 146 1.73 13.89 1.05
N TYR A 147 2.59 14.79 1.53
CA TYR A 147 2.76 15.05 2.95
C TYR A 147 1.50 15.69 3.53
N ALA A 148 1.03 16.82 3.00
CA ALA A 148 -0.07 17.61 3.56
C ALA A 148 -1.45 16.91 3.51
N SER A 149 -1.69 16.06 2.51
CA SER A 149 -2.97 15.36 2.34
C SER A 149 -2.90 13.87 2.72
N GLY A 150 -1.72 13.38 3.06
CA GLY A 150 -1.49 11.99 3.41
C GLY A 150 -1.89 11.00 2.31
N LEU A 151 -1.84 11.33 1.02
CA LEU A 151 -2.24 10.44 -0.07
C LEU A 151 -1.38 9.18 -0.20
N ARG A 152 -1.93 8.11 -0.79
CA ARG A 152 -1.11 6.98 -1.26
C ARG A 152 -0.42 7.42 -2.54
N VAL A 153 0.79 6.92 -2.81
CA VAL A 153 1.47 7.22 -4.09
C VAL A 153 0.60 6.90 -5.29
N SER A 154 -0.15 5.79 -5.25
CA SER A 154 -1.07 5.43 -6.33
C SER A 154 -2.21 6.42 -6.52
N GLU A 155 -2.68 7.05 -5.44
CA GLU A 155 -3.72 8.09 -5.50
C GLU A 155 -3.12 9.39 -6.06
N LEU A 156 -1.93 9.78 -5.60
CA LEU A 156 -1.21 10.97 -6.05
C LEU A 156 -0.92 10.96 -7.56
N VAL A 157 -0.37 9.85 -8.07
CA VAL A 157 0.06 9.77 -9.49
C VAL A 157 -1.11 9.55 -10.46
N ALA A 158 -2.27 9.13 -9.95
CA ALA A 158 -3.48 8.95 -10.75
C ALA A 158 -4.39 10.20 -10.76
N LEU A 159 -4.06 11.21 -9.95
CA LEU A 159 -4.87 12.40 -9.76
C LEU A 159 -4.94 13.23 -11.05
N LYS A 160 -6.16 13.62 -11.45
CA LYS A 160 -6.42 14.46 -12.62
C LYS A 160 -6.64 15.91 -12.23
N LEU A 161 -6.47 16.82 -13.20
CA LEU A 161 -6.73 18.25 -12.98
C LEU A 161 -8.16 18.52 -12.46
N VAL A 162 -9.15 17.84 -13.03
CA VAL A 162 -10.58 17.98 -12.66
C VAL A 162 -10.89 17.49 -11.23
N GLU A 163 -9.99 16.75 -10.62
CA GLU A 163 -10.13 16.23 -9.25
C GLU A 163 -9.52 17.17 -8.21
N VAL A 164 -8.92 18.29 -8.62
CA VAL A 164 -8.32 19.30 -7.74
C VAL A 164 -9.18 20.55 -7.72
N SER A 165 -9.78 20.87 -6.57
CA SER A 165 -10.38 22.19 -6.35
C SER A 165 -9.41 23.06 -5.55
N LEU A 166 -8.75 24.00 -6.23
CA LEU A 166 -7.85 24.96 -5.59
C LEU A 166 -8.60 25.97 -4.72
N ASN A 167 -9.80 26.37 -5.14
CA ASN A 167 -10.64 27.33 -4.41
C ASN A 167 -11.12 26.75 -3.08
N ASP A 168 -11.55 25.49 -3.09
CA ASP A 168 -12.05 24.82 -1.89
C ASP A 168 -10.93 24.15 -1.07
N GLY A 169 -9.71 24.07 -1.62
CA GLY A 169 -8.57 23.43 -0.97
C GLY A 169 -8.73 21.91 -0.78
N VAL A 170 -9.48 21.24 -1.67
CA VAL A 170 -9.77 19.79 -1.58
C VAL A 170 -9.44 19.01 -2.85
N LEU A 171 -9.03 17.75 -2.64
CA LEU A 171 -8.84 16.73 -3.67
C LEU A 171 -9.99 15.74 -3.66
N ARG A 172 -10.45 15.34 -4.84
CA ARG A 172 -11.43 14.26 -5.01
C ARG A 172 -10.71 12.96 -5.32
N ILE A 173 -10.71 12.01 -4.38
CA ILE A 173 -10.00 10.73 -4.52
C ILE A 173 -10.98 9.58 -4.65
N THR A 174 -10.88 8.83 -5.75
CA THR A 174 -11.67 7.61 -5.97
C THR A 174 -10.91 6.37 -5.50
N GLY A 175 -11.44 5.70 -4.47
CA GLY A 175 -10.85 4.51 -3.84
C GLY A 175 -11.38 3.18 -4.37
N LYS A 176 -11.00 2.08 -3.70
CA LYS A 176 -11.45 0.72 -4.03
C LYS A 176 -12.98 0.63 -3.87
N GLY A 177 -13.66 0.08 -4.87
CA GLY A 177 -15.13 -0.02 -4.92
C GLY A 177 -15.83 1.26 -5.40
N SER A 178 -15.13 2.10 -6.17
CA SER A 178 -15.66 3.36 -6.74
C SER A 178 -16.18 4.38 -5.72
N LYS A 179 -15.80 4.24 -4.45
CA LYS A 179 -16.13 5.20 -3.41
C LYS A 179 -15.21 6.42 -3.50
N THR A 180 -15.81 7.60 -3.67
CA THR A 180 -15.09 8.86 -3.70
C THR A 180 -15.02 9.48 -2.31
N ARG A 181 -13.88 10.09 -1.96
CA ARG A 181 -13.71 10.90 -0.74
C ARG A 181 -13.07 12.23 -1.07
N LEU A 182 -13.40 13.27 -0.31
CA LEU A 182 -12.72 14.56 -0.38
C LEU A 182 -11.57 14.58 0.63
N VAL A 183 -10.41 15.07 0.20
CA VAL A 183 -9.19 15.14 1.02
C VAL A 183 -8.66 16.58 1.00
N PRO A 184 -8.67 17.31 2.11
CA PRO A 184 -8.06 18.64 2.17
C PRO A 184 -6.53 18.55 2.07
N PHE A 185 -5.89 19.56 1.47
CA PHE A 185 -4.44 19.60 1.29
C PHE A 185 -3.73 20.81 1.92
N GLY A 186 -4.46 21.78 2.48
CA GLY A 186 -3.88 22.89 3.22
C GLY A 186 -3.17 23.95 2.35
N GLU A 187 -2.77 25.05 3.01
CA GLU A 187 -2.30 26.28 2.37
C GLU A 187 -0.91 26.15 1.71
N GLU A 188 0.03 25.48 2.35
CA GLU A 188 1.37 25.22 1.80
C GLU A 188 1.27 24.44 0.48
N ALA A 189 0.54 23.32 0.47
CA ALA A 189 0.38 22.51 -0.74
C ALA A 189 -0.39 23.25 -1.84
N ARG A 190 -1.35 24.12 -1.48
CA ARG A 190 -2.02 25.02 -2.43
C ARG A 190 -1.04 25.92 -3.15
N ARG A 191 -0.15 26.60 -2.40
CA ARG A 191 0.88 27.49 -2.97
C ARG A 191 1.78 26.75 -3.96
N TRP A 192 2.22 25.54 -3.61
CA TRP A 192 3.06 24.73 -4.50
C TRP A 192 2.32 24.23 -5.73
N LEU A 193 1.05 23.82 -5.59
CA LEU A 193 0.20 23.42 -6.70
C LEU A 193 -0.02 24.56 -7.69
N GLU A 194 -0.41 25.75 -7.21
CA GLU A 194 -0.60 26.93 -8.05
C GLU A 194 0.67 27.27 -8.82
N ARG A 195 1.82 27.30 -8.13
CA ARG A 195 3.12 27.55 -8.76
C ARG A 195 3.48 26.50 -9.80
N TYR A 196 3.27 25.22 -9.51
CA TYR A 196 3.53 24.14 -10.46
C TYR A 196 2.66 24.23 -11.72
N LEU A 197 1.37 24.46 -11.54
CA LEU A 197 0.41 24.57 -12.64
C LEU A 197 0.74 25.75 -13.55
N LYS A 198 1.15 26.89 -12.96
CA LYS A 198 1.50 28.10 -13.67
C LYS A 198 2.87 28.01 -14.36
N ASP A 199 3.90 27.61 -13.64
CA ASP A 199 5.29 27.85 -14.05
C ASP A 199 5.98 26.61 -14.64
N ALA A 200 5.49 25.39 -14.38
CA ALA A 200 6.21 24.17 -14.74
C ALA A 200 5.42 23.20 -15.62
N ARG A 201 4.13 22.96 -15.33
CA ARG A 201 3.36 21.90 -16.01
C ARG A 201 3.34 22.06 -17.52
N GLY A 202 3.06 23.27 -18.02
CA GLY A 202 3.06 23.57 -19.45
C GLY A 202 4.42 23.34 -20.12
N ILE A 203 5.50 23.72 -19.44
CA ILE A 203 6.88 23.53 -19.94
C ILE A 203 7.22 22.03 -20.01
N ILE A 204 6.85 21.24 -19.01
CA ILE A 204 7.10 19.79 -18.98
C ILE A 204 6.34 19.07 -20.10
N LEU A 205 5.10 19.48 -20.37
CA LEU A 205 4.28 18.90 -21.44
C LEU A 205 4.83 19.21 -22.83
N ASN A 206 5.50 20.35 -23.01
CA ASN A 206 6.12 20.75 -24.28
C ASN A 206 5.16 20.58 -25.49
N GLY A 207 3.93 21.09 -25.35
CA GLY A 207 2.89 21.03 -26.38
C GLY A 207 2.02 19.76 -26.37
N GLN A 208 2.33 18.76 -25.55
CA GLN A 208 1.48 17.58 -25.38
C GLN A 208 0.27 17.86 -24.50
N ILE A 209 -0.83 17.13 -24.72
CA ILE A 209 -2.07 17.24 -23.94
C ILE A 209 -2.22 15.99 -23.08
N ASP A 210 -2.42 16.19 -21.78
CA ASP A 210 -2.70 15.14 -20.81
C ASP A 210 -3.56 15.72 -19.68
N ASP A 211 -4.48 14.93 -19.10
CA ASP A 211 -5.39 15.35 -18.03
C ASP A 211 -4.83 15.09 -16.62
N ALA A 212 -3.73 14.34 -16.51
CA ALA A 212 -3.07 14.06 -15.25
C ALA A 212 -2.51 15.35 -14.63
N LEU A 213 -2.64 15.46 -13.31
CA LEU A 213 -2.09 16.57 -12.56
C LEU A 213 -0.57 16.59 -12.71
N PHE A 214 0.09 15.46 -12.42
CA PHE A 214 1.54 15.33 -12.48
C PHE A 214 2.01 14.54 -13.70
N VAL A 215 2.71 15.24 -14.59
CA VAL A 215 3.15 14.71 -15.89
C VAL A 215 4.64 14.40 -15.93
N THR A 216 5.07 13.60 -16.91
CA THR A 216 6.48 13.32 -17.20
C THR A 216 6.99 14.14 -18.38
N GLY A 217 8.30 14.38 -18.45
CA GLY A 217 8.92 15.09 -19.58
C GLY A 217 8.91 14.31 -20.90
N ARG A 218 8.44 13.06 -20.92
CA ARG A 218 8.19 12.30 -22.14
C ARG A 218 6.77 12.47 -22.67
N GLY A 219 5.92 13.20 -21.94
CA GLY A 219 4.48 13.12 -22.09
C GLY A 219 3.88 12.05 -21.18
N GLY A 220 2.62 12.22 -20.82
CA GLY A 220 1.89 11.23 -20.03
C GLY A 220 1.99 11.40 -18.51
N PRO A 221 1.19 10.61 -17.77
CA PRO A 221 1.10 10.67 -16.32
C PRO A 221 2.36 10.13 -15.64
N MET A 222 2.67 10.68 -14.47
CA MET A 222 3.66 10.09 -13.56
C MET A 222 3.29 8.65 -13.21
N THR A 223 4.29 7.78 -13.08
CA THR A 223 4.06 6.40 -12.61
C THR A 223 4.50 6.23 -11.17
N ARG A 224 3.87 5.29 -10.46
CA ARG A 224 4.26 4.92 -9.08
C ARG A 224 5.74 4.53 -8.99
N GLN A 225 6.25 3.81 -10.00
CA GLN A 225 7.65 3.38 -10.04
C GLN A 225 8.59 4.56 -10.21
N MET A 226 8.28 5.48 -11.13
CA MET A 226 9.11 6.65 -11.36
C MET A 226 9.11 7.58 -10.14
N PHE A 227 7.93 7.84 -9.55
CA PHE A 227 7.86 8.66 -8.35
C PHE A 227 8.63 8.04 -7.17
N TRP A 228 8.63 6.71 -7.06
CA TRP A 228 9.44 6.01 -6.08
C TRP A 228 10.95 6.21 -6.27
N ILE A 229 11.44 6.23 -7.52
CA ILE A 229 12.83 6.55 -7.84
C ILE A 229 13.14 8.00 -7.42
N LEU A 230 12.22 8.94 -7.68
CA LEU A 230 12.38 10.35 -7.30
C LEU A 230 12.44 10.53 -5.78
N ILE A 231 11.57 9.87 -5.02
CA ILE A 231 11.61 9.88 -3.55
C ILE A 231 12.98 9.42 -3.05
N LYS A 232 13.51 8.31 -3.57
CA LYS A 232 14.83 7.79 -3.16
C LYS A 232 15.96 8.77 -3.47
N LYS A 233 15.95 9.36 -4.66
CA LYS A 233 16.92 10.37 -5.08
C LYS A 233 16.94 11.55 -4.11
N HIS A 234 15.76 12.07 -3.76
CA HIS A 234 15.63 13.22 -2.85
C HIS A 234 15.93 12.86 -1.40
N ALA A 235 15.58 11.66 -0.94
CA ALA A 235 15.96 11.17 0.37
C ALA A 235 17.49 11.07 0.53
N GLN A 236 18.19 10.59 -0.51
CA GLN A 236 19.64 10.57 -0.53
C GLN A 236 20.24 11.98 -0.47
N LYS A 237 19.68 12.92 -1.26
CA LYS A 237 20.11 14.33 -1.25
C LYS A 237 19.87 15.01 0.11
N ALA A 238 18.80 14.61 0.81
CA ALA A 238 18.45 15.08 2.15
C ALA A 238 19.24 14.40 3.28
N GLY A 239 20.20 13.50 2.97
CA GLY A 239 20.99 12.79 3.98
C GLY A 239 20.22 11.71 4.75
N ILE A 240 19.06 11.29 4.25
CA ILE A 240 18.20 10.31 4.94
C ILE A 240 18.69 8.89 4.61
N GLN A 241 19.36 8.27 5.59
CA GLN A 241 19.84 6.89 5.47
C GLN A 241 18.82 5.84 5.94
N ALA A 242 17.72 6.27 6.54
CA ALA A 242 16.67 5.37 7.01
C ALA A 242 16.00 4.63 5.83
N PRO A 243 15.56 3.38 6.02
CA PRO A 243 14.85 2.64 4.99
C PRO A 243 13.50 3.31 4.68
N LEU A 244 13.47 4.10 3.61
CA LEU A 244 12.24 4.71 3.12
C LEU A 244 11.35 3.67 2.45
N SER A 245 10.04 3.87 2.58
CA SER A 245 9.00 3.27 1.76
C SER A 245 7.97 4.34 1.38
N PRO A 246 7.15 4.13 0.33
CA PRO A 246 6.02 5.02 0.02
C PRO A 246 5.08 5.26 1.21
N HIS A 247 5.01 4.32 2.14
CA HIS A 247 4.19 4.42 3.34
C HIS A 247 4.87 5.20 4.47
N THR A 248 6.20 5.33 4.46
CA THR A 248 6.96 6.02 5.50
C THR A 248 6.63 7.51 5.55
N LEU A 249 6.49 8.17 4.39
CA LEU A 249 6.10 9.59 4.34
C LEU A 249 4.67 9.82 4.81
N ARG A 250 3.74 8.94 4.41
CA ARG A 250 2.35 8.96 4.89
C ARG A 250 2.26 8.72 6.39
N HIS A 251 3.08 7.81 6.92
CA HIS A 251 3.16 7.56 8.36
C HIS A 251 3.75 8.76 9.10
N ALA A 252 4.79 9.41 8.56
CA ALA A 252 5.33 10.64 9.14
C ALA A 252 4.26 11.74 9.23
N PHE A 253 3.48 11.95 8.16
CA PHE A 253 2.33 12.87 8.20
C PHE A 253 1.36 12.51 9.32
N ALA A 254 0.92 11.25 9.39
CA ALA A 254 -0.04 10.82 10.40
C ALA A 254 0.49 10.97 11.84
N THR A 255 1.76 10.66 12.07
CA THR A 255 2.43 10.81 13.36
C THR A 255 2.62 12.28 13.73
N HIS A 256 3.06 13.13 12.81
CA HIS A 256 3.26 14.57 13.08
C HIS A 256 1.91 15.28 13.30
N LEU A 257 0.90 14.94 12.51
CA LEU A 257 -0.45 15.49 12.68
C LEU A 257 -1.01 15.14 14.07
N LEU A 258 -0.77 13.91 14.55
CA LEU A 258 -1.08 13.54 15.92
C LEU A 258 -0.24 14.33 16.93
N ASN A 259 1.08 14.44 16.74
CA ASN A 259 1.97 15.18 17.65
C ASN A 259 1.56 16.66 17.81
N HIS A 260 1.06 17.29 16.74
CA HIS A 260 0.53 18.66 16.77
C HIS A 260 -0.93 18.77 17.24
N GLY A 261 -1.51 17.72 17.83
CA GLY A 261 -2.79 17.80 18.54
C GLY A 261 -4.04 17.49 17.73
N ALA A 262 -3.92 16.93 16.51
CA ALA A 262 -5.10 16.48 15.79
C ALA A 262 -5.74 15.24 16.47
N ASP A 263 -7.07 15.23 16.51
CA ASP A 263 -7.84 14.07 16.99
C ASP A 263 -7.57 12.84 16.10
N LEU A 264 -7.36 11.68 16.72
CA LEU A 264 -7.16 10.41 16.05
C LEU A 264 -8.30 10.05 15.07
N ARG A 265 -9.54 10.47 15.34
CA ARG A 265 -10.68 10.30 14.42
C ARG A 265 -10.56 11.17 13.18
N VAL A 266 -10.00 12.37 13.29
CA VAL A 266 -9.71 13.27 12.15
C VAL A 266 -8.60 12.67 11.29
N VAL A 267 -7.55 12.14 11.92
CA VAL A 267 -6.45 11.44 11.23
C VAL A 267 -6.95 10.18 10.51
N GLN A 268 -7.86 9.41 11.12
CA GLN A 268 -8.47 8.22 10.51
C GLN A 268 -9.35 8.55 9.30
N LEU A 269 -10.15 9.61 9.39
CA LEU A 269 -11.01 10.07 8.29
C LEU A 269 -10.18 10.55 7.09
N LEU A 270 -9.12 11.33 7.36
CA LEU A 270 -8.19 11.85 6.33
C LEU A 270 -7.40 10.73 5.64
N LEU A 271 -7.03 9.68 6.38
CA LEU A 271 -6.26 8.57 5.85
C LEU A 271 -7.13 7.43 5.24
N GLY A 272 -8.46 7.53 5.30
CA GLY A 272 -9.37 6.65 4.56
C GLY A 272 -9.15 5.15 4.82
N HIS A 273 -8.91 4.75 6.07
CA HIS A 273 -8.79 3.35 6.45
C HIS A 273 -10.18 2.71 6.64
N ALA A 274 -10.43 1.60 5.95
CA ALA A 274 -11.62 0.76 6.16
C ALA A 274 -11.37 -0.39 7.16
N ASP A 275 -10.12 -0.58 7.62
CA ASP A 275 -9.73 -1.71 8.48
C ASP A 275 -8.73 -1.26 9.56
N ILE A 276 -8.98 -1.71 10.80
CA ILE A 276 -8.35 -1.30 12.06
C ILE A 276 -6.96 -1.96 12.25
N SER A 277 -6.54 -2.87 11.38
CA SER A 277 -5.25 -3.57 11.52
C SER A 277 -4.00 -2.66 11.43
N THR A 278 -4.08 -1.51 10.74
CA THR A 278 -3.02 -0.47 10.77
C THR A 278 -3.10 0.45 12.00
N THR A 279 -4.11 0.29 12.85
CA THR A 279 -4.36 1.11 14.07
C THR A 279 -3.41 0.78 15.22
N GLN A 280 -2.81 -0.43 15.24
CA GLN A 280 -1.91 -0.85 16.33
C GLN A 280 -0.68 0.05 16.49
N ILE A 281 -0.13 0.57 15.39
CA ILE A 281 0.98 1.54 15.43
C ILE A 281 0.51 2.85 16.08
N TYR A 282 -0.72 3.29 15.79
CA TYR A 282 -1.31 4.48 16.39
C TYR A 282 -1.66 4.30 17.86
N THR A 283 -1.97 3.08 18.30
CA THR A 283 -2.17 2.77 19.72
C THR A 283 -0.89 2.96 20.54
N HIS A 284 0.28 2.67 19.98
CA HIS A 284 1.55 2.90 20.66
C HIS A 284 1.88 4.39 20.80
N VAL A 285 1.70 5.19 19.74
CA VAL A 285 1.91 6.64 19.77
C VAL A 285 0.90 7.33 20.71
N ALA A 286 -0.38 6.92 20.65
CA ALA A 286 -1.40 7.40 21.57
C ALA A 286 -1.12 7.00 23.03
N ARG A 287 -0.59 5.79 23.29
CA ARG A 287 -0.19 5.35 24.64
C ARG A 287 0.99 6.14 25.20
N GLU A 288 2.03 6.39 24.40
CA GLU A 288 3.17 7.22 24.82
C GLU A 288 2.74 8.67 25.10
N ARG A 289 1.81 9.21 24.31
CA ARG A 289 1.21 10.52 24.58
C ARG A 289 0.31 10.53 25.81
N LEU A 290 -0.48 9.47 26.03
CA LEU A 290 -1.31 9.33 27.23
C LEU A 290 -0.42 9.30 28.48
N LYS A 291 0.71 8.59 28.44
CA LYS A 291 1.71 8.61 29.52
C LYS A 291 2.29 10.01 29.73
N HIS A 292 2.63 10.73 28.67
CA HIS A 292 3.16 12.10 28.77
C HIS A 292 2.13 13.10 29.31
N LEU A 293 0.88 13.06 28.85
CA LEU A 293 -0.22 13.89 29.36
C LEU A 293 -0.55 13.55 30.81
N HIS A 294 -0.56 12.26 31.16
CA HIS A 294 -0.79 11.82 32.54
C HIS A 294 0.35 12.28 33.46
N ALA A 295 1.61 12.20 33.02
CA ALA A 295 2.76 12.72 33.77
C ALA A 295 2.76 14.25 33.93
N GLN A 296 2.22 15.00 32.95
CA GLN A 296 2.14 16.47 32.99
C GLN A 296 0.98 16.99 33.85
N HIS A 297 -0.16 16.28 33.87
CA HIS A 297 -1.35 16.73 34.60
C HIS A 297 -1.59 16.01 35.94
N HIS A 298 -0.94 14.86 36.18
CA HIS A 298 -1.06 14.07 37.40
C HIS A 298 0.29 13.45 37.84
N PRO A 299 1.27 14.25 38.30
CA PRO A 299 2.64 13.79 38.62
C PRO A 299 2.79 12.93 39.90
N ARG A 300 1.70 12.38 40.47
CA ARG A 300 1.71 11.55 41.69
C ARG A 300 0.87 10.26 41.56
N GLY A 301 0.92 9.61 40.40
CA GLY A 301 0.34 8.27 40.18
C GLY A 301 1.31 7.39 39.41
#